data_AF-A0A819LWR8-F1
#
_entry.id   AF-A0A819LWR8-F1
#
_cell.length_a   1.000
_cell.length_b   1.000
_cell.length_c   1.000
_cell.angle_alpha   90.00
_cell.angle_beta   90.00
_cell.angle_gamma   90.00
#
_symmetry.space_group_name_H-M   'P 1'
#
loop_
_entity.id
_entity.type
_entity.pdbx_description
1 polymer ?
#
loop_
_entity_poly.entity_id
_entity_poly.type
_entity_poly.pdbx_seq_one_letter_code
_entity_poly.pdbx_strand_id
1 'polypeptide(L)'
;MINEEELLKIPVLILANKQDLPNAMSTSELTDKLDLEKLSCDRKWYIQPTVATQNQGLREGFEWLAETLVTKKVDMLEPLTETIKDWKTMKDDILSMFHSIGLKSFSSHFIQN
;
A
#
# COMPACT_ATOMS: atom_id res chain seq x y z
N MET A 1 -3.50 2.81 -22.24
CA MET A 1 -3.38 1.59 -21.42
C MET A 1 -2.63 1.79 -20.11
N ILE A 2 -1.34 2.16 -20.03
CA ILE A 2 -0.69 2.33 -18.70
C ILE A 2 -0.93 3.72 -18.07
N ASN A 3 -1.07 4.76 -18.89
CA ASN A 3 -1.29 6.15 -18.46
C ASN A 3 -2.77 6.55 -18.37
N GLU A 4 -3.69 5.59 -18.34
CA GLU A 4 -5.11 5.89 -18.15
C GLU A 4 -5.37 6.37 -16.71
N GLU A 5 -6.23 7.37 -16.56
CA GLU A 5 -6.50 8.02 -15.27
C GLU A 5 -7.01 7.03 -14.20
N GLU A 6 -7.80 6.04 -14.62
CA GLU A 6 -8.35 4.99 -13.75
C GLU A 6 -7.26 4.09 -13.15
N LEU A 7 -6.08 4.04 -13.76
CA LEU A 7 -4.96 3.21 -13.33
C LEU A 7 -3.88 4.00 -12.57
N LEU A 8 -4.08 5.32 -12.40
CA LEU A 8 -3.19 6.15 -11.60
C LEU A 8 -3.10 5.58 -10.17
N LYS A 9 -1.87 5.48 -9.66
CA LYS A 9 -1.55 4.92 -8.34
C LYS A 9 -1.81 3.41 -8.16
N ILE A 10 -2.10 2.64 -9.22
CA ILE A 10 -2.17 1.17 -9.13
C ILE A 10 -0.77 0.59 -9.39
N PRO A 11 -0.24 -0.28 -8.50
CA PRO A 11 1.08 -0.85 -8.70
C PRO A 11 1.16 -1.70 -9.98
N VAL A 12 2.31 -1.67 -10.64
CA VAL A 12 2.54 -2.37 -11.92
C VAL A 12 3.65 -3.41 -11.75
N LEU A 13 3.31 -4.68 -11.95
CA LEU A 13 4.28 -5.77 -12.05
C LEU A 13 4.60 -6.00 -13.54
N ILE A 14 5.89 -5.99 -13.88
CA ILE A 14 6.39 -6.29 -15.21
C ILE A 14 7.13 -7.62 -15.14
N LEU A 15 6.57 -8.65 -15.77
CA LEU A 15 7.26 -9.93 -15.93
C LEU A 15 8.18 -9.84 -17.15
N ALA A 16 9.48 -9.69 -16.91
CA ALA A 16 10.50 -9.74 -17.94
C ALA A 16 10.69 -11.19 -18.41
N ASN A 17 9.70 -11.69 -19.14
CA ASN A 17 9.58 -13.09 -19.50
C ASN A 17 10.57 -13.50 -20.61
N LYS A 18 10.84 -14.80 -20.71
CA LYS A 18 11.74 -15.45 -21.68
C LYS A 18 13.23 -15.20 -21.44
N GLN A 19 13.66 -15.09 -20.17
CA GLN A 19 15.07 -14.91 -19.79
C GLN A 19 15.97 -16.10 -20.16
N ASP A 20 15.39 -17.21 -20.61
CA ASP A 20 16.08 -18.38 -21.15
C ASP A 20 16.61 -18.19 -22.58
N LEU A 21 16.15 -17.17 -23.30
CA LEU A 21 16.56 -16.92 -24.69
C LEU A 21 17.86 -16.13 -24.77
N PRO A 22 18.73 -16.40 -25.76
CA PRO A 22 20.05 -15.76 -25.89
C PRO A 22 19.99 -14.25 -26.19
N ASN A 23 18.82 -13.74 -26.62
CA ASN A 23 18.58 -12.32 -26.89
C ASN A 23 17.59 -11.71 -25.87
N ALA A 24 17.43 -12.33 -24.71
CA ALA A 24 16.60 -11.78 -23.65
C ALA A 24 17.18 -10.44 -23.18
N MET A 25 16.32 -9.42 -23.10
CA MET A 25 16.71 -8.14 -22.52
C MET A 25 16.80 -8.26 -21.01
N SER A 26 17.85 -7.65 -20.46
CA SER A 26 18.01 -7.47 -19.03
C SER A 26 16.92 -6.56 -18.45
N THR A 27 16.73 -6.63 -17.13
CA THR A 27 15.81 -5.74 -16.41
C THR A 27 16.19 -4.26 -16.58
N SER A 28 17.49 -3.94 -16.68
CA SER A 28 17.97 -2.58 -16.93
C SER A 28 17.54 -2.09 -18.31
N GLU A 29 17.79 -2.87 -19.37
CA GLU A 29 17.41 -2.48 -20.73
C GLU A 29 15.90 -2.34 -20.89
N LEU A 30 15.12 -3.16 -20.18
CA LEU A 30 13.66 -3.02 -20.14
C LEU A 30 13.21 -1.77 -19.40
N THR A 31 13.92 -1.37 -18.34
CA THR A 31 13.63 -0.13 -17.60
C THR A 31 13.74 1.08 -18.52
N ASP A 32 14.83 1.14 -19.30
CA ASP A 32 15.11 2.22 -20.22
C ASP A 32 14.11 2.21 -21.39
N LYS A 33 13.90 1.06 -22.04
CA LYS A 33 13.02 0.96 -23.22
C LYS A 33 11.54 1.19 -22.91
N LEU A 34 11.11 0.87 -21.70
CA LEU A 34 9.74 1.09 -21.25
C LEU A 34 9.57 2.46 -20.57
N ASP A 35 10.63 3.27 -20.51
CA ASP A 35 10.62 4.60 -19.89
C ASP A 35 10.05 4.57 -18.45
N LEU A 36 10.35 3.52 -17.68
CA LEU A 36 9.71 3.31 -16.36
C LEU A 36 10.05 4.40 -15.35
N GLU A 37 11.19 5.07 -15.53
CA GLU A 37 11.55 6.25 -14.74
C GLU A 37 10.46 7.32 -14.79
N LYS A 38 9.79 7.50 -15.94
CA LYS A 38 8.69 8.47 -16.10
C LYS A 38 7.42 8.05 -15.35
N LEU A 39 7.24 6.75 -15.10
CA LEU A 39 6.11 6.21 -14.33
C LEU A 39 6.31 6.32 -12.81
N SER A 40 7.54 6.61 -12.36
CA SER A 40 7.94 6.53 -10.95
C SER A 40 7.39 7.66 -10.07
N CYS A 41 6.87 8.74 -10.65
CA CYS A 41 6.46 9.92 -9.88
C CYS A 41 5.25 9.63 -8.96
N ASP A 42 4.33 8.76 -9.37
CA ASP A 42 3.07 8.50 -8.65
C ASP A 42 2.69 7.01 -8.54
N ARG A 43 3.57 6.09 -8.96
CA ARG A 43 3.24 4.67 -9.07
C ARG A 43 4.42 3.76 -8.73
N LYS A 44 4.19 2.81 -7.83
CA LYS A 44 5.12 1.70 -7.57
C LYS A 44 5.14 0.74 -8.75
N TRP A 45 6.33 0.37 -9.20
CA TRP A 45 6.51 -0.65 -10.23
C TRP A 45 7.66 -1.58 -9.84
N TYR A 46 7.64 -2.78 -10.41
CA TYR A 46 8.70 -3.77 -10.22
C TYR A 46 8.84 -4.63 -11.46
N ILE A 47 10.09 -4.93 -11.85
CA ILE A 47 10.39 -5.84 -12.94
C ILE A 47 10.93 -7.14 -12.35
N GLN A 48 10.25 -8.24 -12.66
CA GLN A 48 10.66 -9.57 -12.24
C GLN A 48 11.16 -10.38 -13.46
N PRO A 49 12.46 -10.74 -13.52
CA PRO A 49 12.95 -11.68 -14.53
C PRO A 49 12.23 -13.01 -14.38
N THR A 50 11.74 -13.55 -15.50
CA THR A 50 10.82 -14.69 -15.51
C THR A 50 11.11 -15.64 -16.66
N VAL A 51 11.00 -16.94 -16.40
CA VAL A 51 10.96 -18.00 -17.42
C VAL A 51 9.69 -18.80 -17.20
N ALA A 52 8.60 -18.39 -17.87
CA ALA A 52 7.27 -18.94 -17.60
C ALA A 52 7.17 -20.45 -17.88
N THR A 53 7.90 -20.95 -18.88
CA THR A 53 7.94 -22.39 -19.22
C THR A 53 8.57 -23.25 -18.13
N GLN A 54 9.42 -22.67 -17.29
CA GLN A 54 10.09 -23.33 -16.17
C GLN A 54 9.51 -22.91 -14.81
N ASN A 55 8.43 -22.11 -14.81
CA ASN A 55 7.79 -21.56 -13.62
C ASN A 55 8.73 -20.75 -12.71
N GLN A 56 9.77 -20.11 -13.28
CA GLN A 56 10.75 -19.31 -12.53
C GLN A 56 10.36 -17.84 -12.51
N GLY A 57 10.46 -17.19 -11.35
CA GLY A 57 10.21 -15.76 -11.17
C GLY A 57 8.74 -15.36 -11.08
N LEU A 58 7.80 -16.27 -11.40
CA LEU A 58 6.37 -15.95 -11.32
C LEU A 58 5.91 -15.71 -9.89
N ARG A 59 6.26 -16.62 -8.97
CA ARG A 59 5.83 -16.54 -7.57
C ARG A 59 6.35 -15.27 -6.91
N GLU A 60 7.63 -14.97 -7.09
CA GLU A 60 8.30 -13.80 -6.52
C GLU A 60 7.66 -12.50 -7.03
N GLY A 61 7.32 -12.44 -8.33
CA GLY A 61 6.63 -11.29 -8.90
C GLY A 61 5.22 -11.10 -8.33
N PHE A 62 4.45 -12.19 -8.22
CA PHE A 62 3.09 -12.12 -7.67
C PHE A 62 3.06 -11.86 -6.17
N GLU A 63 4.05 -12.33 -5.42
CA GLU A 63 4.22 -12.04 -4.00
C GLU A 63 4.45 -10.53 -3.79
N TRP A 64 5.36 -9.92 -4.55
CA TRP A 64 5.55 -8.47 -4.53
C TRP A 64 4.26 -7.69 -4.86
N LEU A 65 3.50 -8.16 -5.87
CA LEU A 65 2.25 -7.51 -6.25
C LEU A 65 1.21 -7.61 -5.13
N ALA A 66 1.07 -8.78 -4.50
CA ALA A 66 0.14 -9.00 -3.40
C ALA A 66 0.48 -8.11 -2.19
N GLU A 67 1.74 -8.06 -1.79
CA GLU A 67 2.22 -7.20 -0.70
C GLU A 67 1.93 -5.72 -1.00
N THR A 68 2.26 -5.28 -2.21
CA THR A 68 2.08 -3.87 -2.61
C THR A 68 0.61 -3.45 -2.66
N LEU A 69 -0.28 -4.36 -3.07
CA LEU A 69 -1.73 -4.11 -3.06
C LEU A 69 -2.31 -4.06 -1.62
N VAL A 70 -1.81 -4.90 -0.72
CA VAL A 70 -2.22 -4.90 0.70
C VAL A 70 -1.79 -3.62 1.39
N THR A 71 -0.57 -3.13 1.16
CA THR A 71 -0.11 -1.85 1.73
C THR A 71 -1.04 -0.70 1.35
N LYS A 72 -1.48 -0.63 0.09
CA LYS A 72 -2.42 0.43 -0.35
C LYS A 72 -3.75 0.39 0.41
N LYS A 73 -4.25 -0.79 0.79
CA LYS A 73 -5.46 -0.91 1.61
C LYS A 73 -5.23 -0.38 3.03
N VAL A 74 -4.05 -0.64 3.60
CA VAL A 74 -3.66 -0.11 4.92
C VAL A 74 -3.54 1.42 4.86
N ASP A 75 -2.89 1.95 3.82
CA ASP A 75 -2.76 3.40 3.59
C ASP A 75 -4.14 4.09 3.45
N MET A 76 -5.15 3.42 2.89
CA MET A 76 -6.51 3.96 2.82
C MET A 76 -7.25 3.98 4.16
N LEU A 77 -6.84 3.15 5.12
CA LEU A 77 -7.48 3.04 6.44
C LEU A 77 -6.82 3.95 7.48
N GLU A 78 -5.59 4.39 7.24
CA GLU A 78 -4.84 5.35 8.08
C GLU A 78 -5.68 6.56 8.55
N PRO A 79 -6.40 7.28 7.66
CA PRO A 79 -7.23 8.41 8.08
C PRO A 79 -8.35 8.02 9.05
N LEU A 80 -8.93 6.84 8.87
CA LEU A 80 -9.98 6.33 9.76
C LEU A 80 -9.39 5.91 11.11
N THR A 81 -8.19 5.31 11.12
CA THR A 81 -7.52 4.93 12.36
C THR A 81 -7.08 6.13 13.19
N GLU A 82 -6.57 7.18 12.55
CA GLU A 82 -6.25 8.44 13.25
C GLU A 82 -7.53 9.12 13.76
N THR A 83 -8.62 9.15 12.98
CA THR A 83 -9.92 9.68 13.47
C THR A 83 -10.43 8.93 14.71
N ILE A 84 -10.30 7.59 14.73
CA ILE A 84 -10.70 6.76 15.88
C ILE A 84 -9.81 7.05 17.10
N LYS A 85 -8.51 7.25 16.88
CA LYS A 85 -7.54 7.56 17.93
C LYS A 85 -7.80 8.94 18.53
N ASP A 86 -8.05 9.95 17.71
CA ASP A 86 -8.42 11.30 18.14
C ASP A 86 -9.68 11.27 19.02
N TRP A 87 -10.69 10.49 18.63
CA TRP A 87 -11.92 10.35 19.42
C TRP A 87 -11.67 9.70 20.78
N LYS A 88 -10.78 8.71 20.85
CA LYS A 88 -10.37 8.08 22.11
C LYS A 88 -9.63 9.07 23.00
N THR A 89 -8.65 9.79 22.46
CA THR A 89 -7.90 10.82 23.20
C THR A 89 -8.84 11.89 23.73
N MET A 90 -9.78 12.38 22.91
CA MET A 90 -10.77 13.36 23.35
C MET A 90 -11.67 12.82 24.47
N LYS A 91 -12.09 11.56 24.38
CA LYS A 91 -12.85 10.90 25.45
C LYS A 91 -12.06 10.81 26.74
N ASP A 92 -10.78 10.44 26.67
CA ASP A 92 -9.90 10.32 27.82
C ASP A 92 -9.64 11.69 28.47
N ASP A 93 -9.45 12.74 27.67
CA ASP A 93 -9.30 14.12 28.15
C ASP A 93 -10.54 14.58 28.91
N ILE A 94 -11.73 14.37 28.33
CA ILE A 94 -13.01 14.70 28.98
C ILE A 94 -13.19 13.93 30.29
N LEU A 95 -12.85 12.64 30.31
CA LEU A 95 -12.90 11.84 31.53
C LEU A 95 -11.96 12.40 32.60
N SER A 96 -10.74 12.79 32.22
CA SER A 96 -9.77 13.41 33.13
C SER A 96 -10.30 14.72 33.72
N MET A 97 -11.00 15.53 32.92
CA MET A 97 -11.62 16.78 33.37
C MET A 97 -12.69 16.49 34.43
N PHE A 98 -13.60 15.53 34.19
CA PHE A 98 -14.60 15.16 35.18
C PHE A 98 -13.98 14.67 36.49
N HIS A 99 -12.87 13.93 36.41
CA HIS A 99 -12.11 13.52 37.58
C HIS A 99 -11.54 14.71 38.36
N SER A 100 -10.96 15.70 37.67
CA SER A 100 -10.36 16.88 38.29
C SER A 100 -11.38 17.80 38.98
N ILE A 101 -12.62 17.84 38.51
CA ILE A 101 -13.67 18.73 39.03
C ILE A 101 -14.61 17.99 40.00
N GLY A 102 -14.31 16.72 40.33
CA GLY A 102 -15.08 15.92 41.29
C GLY A 102 -16.41 15.36 40.76
N LEU A 103 -16.66 15.43 39.45
CA LEU A 103 -17.90 14.99 38.80
C LEU A 103 -17.85 13.51 38.38
N LYS A 104 -17.40 12.62 39.28
CA LYS A 104 -17.20 11.19 38.97
C LYS A 104 -18.49 10.43 38.65
N SER A 105 -19.67 10.94 39.01
CA SER A 105 -20.95 10.28 38.66
C SER A 105 -21.36 10.49 37.20
N PHE A 106 -20.75 11.45 36.50
CA PHE A 106 -21.03 11.72 35.08
C PHE A 106 -20.19 10.82 34.14
N SER A 107 -19.04 10.32 34.59
CA SER A 107 -18.19 9.43 33.77
C SER A 107 -18.88 8.09 33.45
N SER A 108 -19.70 7.56 34.37
CA SER A 108 -20.45 6.31 34.14
C SER A 108 -21.52 6.44 33.06
N HIS A 109 -22.11 7.62 32.87
CA HIS A 109 -23.06 7.90 31.80
C HIS A 109 -22.38 8.16 30.45
N PHE A 110 -21.15 8.69 30.46
CA PHE A 110 -20.39 9.00 29.25
C PHE A 110 -19.72 7.76 28.61
N ILE A 111 -19.57 6.67 29.36
CA ILE A 111 -18.96 5.42 28.88
C ILE A 111 -19.99 4.43 28.29
N GLN A 112 -21.28 4.57 28.63
CA GLN A 112 -22.33 3.59 28.28
C GLN A 112 -23.00 3.80 26.90
N ASN A 113 -22.70 4.89 26.20
CA ASN A 113 -23.10 5.13 24.81
C ASN A 113 -21.88 5.10 23.89
#